data_AF-A0A1V2GVQ2-F1
#
_entry.id   AF-A0A1V2GVQ2-F1
#
_cell.length_a   1.000
_cell.length_b   1.000
_cell.length_c   1.000
_cell.angle_alpha   90.00
_cell.angle_beta   90.00
_cell.angle_gamma   90.00
#
_symmetry.space_group_name_H-M   'P 1'
#
loop_
_entity.id
_entity.type
_entity.pdbx_description
1 polymer ?
#
loop_
_entity_poly.entity_id
_entity_poly.type
_entity_poly.pdbx_seq_one_letter_code
_entity_poly.pdbx_strand_id
1 'polypeptide(L)'
;MAVEAGKAAPKPAAPAREPVPGIILYEDEHILVVHRPAESALTLVTFADLTFRPRGDAVWGQEPAEKLGLNTIGLVAKRENWFPVASVEAAAPAVRAAFQGPAIAYGYSMGGYAALKHAARLGCEQSLGICPQATIDPAECPWDTRFHRFYDPALHGSMAVAPGEAGDFAVMLADPYMAEDNGQSTLLARDAGVHWLRTPFMSHAAIWLLVDSRFLGQVLQLMLARDLPQLAAVMRARRHVSPHWARHVANAAFRHGHIRLANRLWKRAKRLGLSRGILSGDLQRQLALRVGDLRARKQPRRARHAVLLQTKAWPQDAALIARAGHLMLALADLPEAEKIFRAALALRPDLGNAYIGLSLCLGGQKRLGEAVSLCQQGVQVIPADLKLRMHLAQLLLNTGRADEAETQFRAVLQHEATHPKALLGLSQVLAARGDRAEAVAMARRLLEDPEVDAETCLWLGQLLLYVGEPAEAEPIFRRVLAMTPGNGTAYVGLARALERSGHLVPAQKVAMQAATLLPDDAKVQAIHKRLGPPSA
;
A
#
# COMPACT_ATOMS: atom_id res chain seq x y z
N MET A 1 31.39 35.64 8.65
CA MET A 1 30.76 35.33 9.94
C MET A 1 29.42 34.69 9.67
N ALA A 2 29.38 33.35 9.72
CA ALA A 2 28.17 32.56 9.54
C ALA A 2 27.40 32.48 10.87
N VAL A 3 26.09 32.68 10.83
CA VAL A 3 25.20 32.49 11.97
C VAL A 3 24.70 31.05 11.92
N GLU A 4 25.27 30.19 12.77
CA GLU A 4 24.78 28.83 12.99
C GLU A 4 23.44 28.87 13.74
N ALA A 5 22.39 28.31 13.12
CA ALA A 5 21.14 28.05 13.78
C ALA A 5 21.29 26.80 14.68
N GLY A 6 21.36 27.02 16.00
CA GLY A 6 21.44 25.98 17.01
C GLY A 6 20.29 24.98 16.89
N LYS A 7 20.62 23.71 16.67
CA LYS A 7 19.70 22.59 16.89
C LYS A 7 19.44 22.50 18.39
N ALA A 8 18.20 22.75 18.80
CA ALA A 8 17.77 22.48 20.17
C ALA A 8 17.99 20.99 20.48
N ALA A 9 18.73 20.70 21.55
CA ALA A 9 18.94 19.35 22.05
C ALA A 9 17.58 18.67 22.36
N PRO A 10 17.42 17.37 22.08
CA PRO A 10 16.22 16.65 22.47
C PRO A 10 16.06 16.72 23.99
N LYS A 11 14.86 17.07 24.46
CA LYS A 11 14.51 16.97 25.89
C LYS A 11 14.83 15.55 26.36
N PRO A 12 15.44 15.37 27.55
CA PRO A 12 15.66 14.05 28.11
C PRO A 12 14.31 13.35 28.22
N ALA A 13 14.21 12.14 27.66
CA ALA A 13 13.06 11.29 27.88
C ALA A 13 12.93 11.05 29.38
N ALA A 14 11.75 11.29 29.93
CA ALA A 14 11.44 10.81 31.28
C ALA A 14 11.72 9.30 31.32
N PRO A 15 12.26 8.76 32.43
CA PRO A 15 12.52 7.33 32.53
C PRO A 15 11.21 6.59 32.22
N ALA A 16 11.26 5.69 31.23
CA ALA A 16 10.13 4.82 30.93
C ALA A 16 9.87 4.00 32.18
N ARG A 17 8.73 4.24 32.85
CA ARG A 17 8.22 3.27 33.83
C ARG A 17 8.10 1.95 33.09
N GLU A 18 8.70 0.88 33.62
CA GLU A 18 8.44 -0.45 33.10
C GLU A 18 6.93 -0.68 33.11
N PRO A 19 6.32 -1.05 31.96
CA PRO A 19 4.89 -1.27 31.92
C PRO A 19 4.56 -2.43 32.84
N VAL A 20 3.63 -2.20 33.77
CA VAL A 20 3.12 -3.27 34.63
C VAL A 20 2.49 -4.34 33.72
N PRO A 21 2.91 -5.61 33.83
CA PRO A 21 2.37 -6.67 33.01
C PRO A 21 0.86 -6.82 33.27
N GLY A 22 0.11 -7.03 32.19
CA GLY A 22 -1.31 -7.30 32.24
C GLY A 22 -1.60 -8.69 32.81
N ILE A 23 -2.77 -8.83 33.42
CA ILE A 23 -3.26 -10.08 34.00
C ILE A 23 -4.15 -10.78 32.97
N ILE A 24 -3.79 -11.99 32.56
CA ILE A 24 -4.64 -12.78 31.67
C ILE A 24 -5.83 -13.31 32.48
N LEU A 25 -7.04 -12.88 32.13
CA LEU A 25 -8.27 -13.34 32.77
C LEU A 25 -8.87 -14.58 32.10
N TYR A 26 -8.69 -14.69 30.78
CA TYR A 26 -9.27 -15.76 29.97
C TYR A 26 -8.52 -15.86 28.63
N GLU A 27 -8.40 -17.08 28.11
CA GLU A 27 -7.87 -17.34 26.78
C GLU A 27 -8.49 -18.61 26.19
N ASP A 28 -8.92 -18.54 24.93
CA ASP A 28 -9.33 -19.70 24.14
C ASP A 28 -8.76 -19.64 22.72
N GLU A 29 -9.27 -20.44 21.78
CA GLU A 29 -8.81 -20.45 20.39
C GLU A 29 -9.01 -19.09 19.69
N HIS A 30 -10.00 -18.28 20.10
CA HIS A 30 -10.46 -17.12 19.36
C HIS A 30 -10.09 -15.79 20.00
N ILE A 31 -10.08 -15.72 21.34
CA ILE A 31 -9.84 -14.48 22.08
C ILE A 31 -8.85 -14.67 23.22
N LEU A 32 -8.19 -13.57 23.57
CA LEU A 32 -7.42 -13.37 24.78
C LEU A 32 -8.03 -12.19 25.54
N VAL A 33 -8.21 -12.33 26.85
CA VAL A 33 -8.72 -11.26 27.71
C VAL A 33 -7.64 -10.87 28.70
N VAL A 34 -7.25 -9.60 28.66
CA VAL A 34 -6.19 -9.05 29.51
C VAL A 34 -6.73 -7.91 30.35
N HIS A 35 -6.51 -7.98 31.66
CA HIS A 35 -6.85 -6.94 32.62
C HIS A 35 -5.61 -6.12 32.99
N ARG A 36 -5.79 -4.80 32.97
CA ARG A 36 -4.83 -3.80 33.45
C ARG A 36 -5.51 -2.96 34.53
N PRO A 37 -5.30 -3.28 35.82
CA PRO A 37 -5.88 -2.53 36.92
C PRO A 37 -5.30 -1.11 37.00
N ALA A 38 -6.13 -0.17 37.43
CA ALA A 38 -5.72 1.20 37.70
C ALA A 38 -6.46 1.75 38.93
N GLU A 39 -6.23 3.03 39.27
CA GLU A 39 -6.84 3.67 40.45
C GLU A 39 -8.29 4.14 40.20
N SER A 40 -8.68 4.39 38.94
CA SER A 40 -10.03 4.85 38.62
C SER A 40 -11.09 3.77 38.79
N ALA A 41 -12.22 4.12 39.40
CA ALA A 41 -13.39 3.25 39.50
C ALA A 41 -14.06 2.99 38.13
N LEU A 42 -13.79 3.81 37.11
CA LEU A 42 -14.33 3.59 35.75
C LEU A 42 -13.56 2.46 35.06
N THR A 43 -14.30 1.43 34.63
CA THR A 43 -13.78 0.33 33.83
C THR A 43 -14.03 0.56 32.34
N LEU A 44 -12.97 0.51 31.53
CA LEU A 44 -13.05 0.55 30.07
C LEU A 44 -12.82 -0.85 29.51
N VAL A 45 -13.85 -1.43 28.90
CA VAL A 45 -13.76 -2.73 28.24
C VAL A 45 -13.48 -2.51 26.75
N THR A 46 -12.30 -2.88 26.28
CA THR A 46 -11.82 -2.48 24.94
C THR A 46 -11.85 -3.62 23.93
N PHE A 47 -12.20 -3.29 22.70
CA PHE A 47 -12.22 -4.20 21.56
C PHE A 47 -11.49 -3.58 20.37
N ALA A 48 -10.52 -4.31 19.84
CA ALA A 48 -9.67 -3.83 18.76
C ALA A 48 -10.30 -3.99 17.37
N ASP A 49 -9.77 -3.23 16.39
CA ASP A 49 -10.08 -3.44 14.98
C ASP A 49 -9.27 -4.59 14.37
N LEU A 50 -9.57 -4.92 13.12
CA LEU A 50 -8.92 -6.01 12.39
C LEU A 50 -7.41 -5.81 12.15
N THR A 51 -6.86 -4.61 12.36
CA THR A 51 -5.43 -4.33 12.12
C THR A 51 -4.56 -4.46 13.37
N PHE A 52 -5.18 -4.48 14.55
CA PHE A 52 -4.44 -4.66 15.79
C PHE A 52 -3.88 -6.08 15.88
N ARG A 53 -2.59 -6.17 16.19
CA ARG A 53 -1.88 -7.43 16.42
C ARG A 53 -1.13 -7.28 17.74
N PRO A 54 -1.65 -7.82 18.86
CA PRO A 54 -0.97 -7.70 20.14
C PRO A 54 0.38 -8.42 20.10
N ARG A 55 1.34 -7.93 20.87
CA ARG A 55 2.52 -8.70 21.28
C ARG A 55 2.44 -8.90 22.79
N GLY A 56 2.44 -10.14 23.24
CA GLY A 56 2.23 -10.45 24.66
C GLY A 56 0.87 -9.99 25.15
N ASP A 57 0.87 -9.24 26.25
CA ASP A 57 -0.33 -8.80 26.97
C ASP A 57 -0.91 -7.45 26.48
N ALA A 58 -0.45 -6.91 25.36
CA ALA A 58 -0.85 -5.59 24.88
C ALA A 58 -2.36 -5.54 24.55
N VAL A 59 -3.03 -4.47 24.98
CA VAL A 59 -4.46 -4.24 24.72
C VAL A 59 -4.69 -3.02 23.83
N TRP A 60 -5.73 -3.05 23.00
CA TRP A 60 -6.09 -1.90 22.19
C TRP A 60 -6.65 -0.78 23.08
N GLY A 61 -6.23 0.46 22.81
CA GLY A 61 -6.59 1.62 23.64
C GLY A 61 -5.78 1.73 24.94
N GLN A 62 -4.73 0.93 25.13
CA GLN A 62 -3.89 0.96 26.34
C GLN A 62 -3.32 2.36 26.66
N GLU A 63 -2.61 2.98 25.72
CA GLU A 63 -1.96 4.29 25.95
C GLU A 63 -2.96 5.39 26.40
N PRO A 64 -4.11 5.61 25.73
CA PRO A 64 -5.07 6.60 26.22
C PRO A 64 -5.74 6.19 27.54
N ALA A 65 -5.95 4.90 27.80
CA ALA A 65 -6.53 4.44 29.05
C ALA A 65 -5.58 4.65 30.24
N GLU A 66 -4.29 4.36 30.07
CA GLU A 66 -3.24 4.63 31.07
C GLU A 66 -3.11 6.12 31.37
N LYS A 67 -3.12 6.98 30.33
CA LYS A 67 -3.10 8.45 30.51
C LYS A 67 -4.31 8.99 31.27
N LEU A 68 -5.44 8.28 31.20
CA LEU A 68 -6.67 8.60 31.92
C LEU A 68 -6.78 7.86 33.26
N GLY A 69 -5.83 7.00 33.60
CA GLY A 69 -5.83 6.21 34.84
C GLY A 69 -6.97 5.19 34.92
N LEU A 70 -7.47 4.69 33.79
CA LEU A 70 -8.67 3.84 33.73
C LEU A 70 -8.36 2.36 33.99
N ASN A 71 -9.20 1.70 34.78
CA ASN A 71 -9.22 0.24 34.87
C ASN A 71 -9.57 -0.30 33.47
N THR A 72 -8.72 -1.14 32.88
CA THR A 72 -8.88 -1.54 31.48
C THR A 72 -8.95 -3.05 31.34
N ILE A 73 -9.96 -3.56 30.63
CA ILE A 73 -10.07 -4.97 30.29
C ILE A 73 -10.14 -5.07 28.77
N GLY A 74 -9.06 -5.52 28.15
CA GLY A 74 -8.98 -5.67 26.70
C GLY A 74 -9.36 -7.06 26.25
N LEU A 75 -10.38 -7.14 25.41
CA LEU A 75 -10.70 -8.34 24.64
C LEU A 75 -9.95 -8.26 23.31
N VAL A 76 -9.09 -9.23 23.08
CA VAL A 76 -8.17 -9.26 21.94
C VAL A 76 -8.49 -10.45 21.07
N ALA A 77 -8.91 -10.19 19.84
CA ALA A 77 -9.14 -11.23 18.85
C ALA A 77 -7.81 -11.80 18.35
N LYS A 78 -7.65 -13.12 18.35
CA LYS A 78 -6.46 -13.81 17.84
C LYS A 78 -6.38 -13.84 16.32
N ARG A 79 -7.54 -13.67 15.65
CA ARG A 79 -7.72 -13.57 14.20
C ARG A 79 -8.94 -12.70 13.88
N GLU A 80 -9.17 -12.39 12.61
CA GLU A 80 -10.38 -11.71 12.15
C GLU A 80 -11.62 -12.62 12.35
N ASN A 81 -12.34 -12.44 13.47
CA ASN A 81 -13.43 -13.34 13.88
C ASN A 81 -14.65 -12.64 14.50
N TRP A 82 -14.67 -11.30 14.54
CA TRP A 82 -15.77 -10.51 15.11
C TRP A 82 -16.19 -10.89 16.53
N PHE A 83 -15.26 -11.43 17.34
CA PHE A 83 -15.48 -11.80 18.74
C PHE A 83 -16.66 -12.78 18.92
N PRO A 84 -16.46 -14.08 18.62
CA PRO A 84 -17.54 -15.06 18.65
C PRO A 84 -18.29 -15.08 19.97
N VAL A 85 -19.62 -15.16 19.91
CA VAL A 85 -20.50 -15.06 21.09
C VAL A 85 -20.11 -16.06 22.18
N ALA A 86 -19.84 -17.31 21.80
CA ALA A 86 -19.47 -18.37 22.74
C ALA A 86 -18.19 -18.04 23.53
N SER A 87 -17.16 -17.52 22.85
CA SER A 87 -15.91 -17.11 23.50
C SER A 87 -16.11 -15.95 24.47
N VAL A 88 -16.88 -14.93 24.05
CA VAL A 88 -17.13 -13.75 24.91
C VAL A 88 -18.01 -14.12 26.11
N GLU A 89 -18.97 -15.02 25.92
CA GLU A 89 -19.82 -15.54 26.99
C GLU A 89 -19.03 -16.34 28.04
N ALA A 90 -18.13 -17.21 27.59
CA ALA A 90 -17.24 -17.97 28.47
C ALA A 90 -16.29 -17.07 29.28
N ALA A 91 -15.81 -15.97 28.69
CA ALA A 91 -14.96 -15.00 29.36
C ALA A 91 -15.73 -14.06 30.33
N ALA A 92 -17.04 -13.90 30.14
CA ALA A 92 -17.82 -12.86 30.79
C ALA A 92 -17.80 -12.89 32.34
N PRO A 93 -17.84 -14.06 33.02
CA PRO A 93 -17.72 -14.11 34.48
C PRO A 93 -16.40 -13.51 35.00
N ALA A 94 -15.29 -13.83 34.35
CA ALA A 94 -13.97 -13.32 34.73
C ALA A 94 -13.85 -11.81 34.46
N VAL A 95 -14.40 -11.33 33.34
CA VAL A 95 -14.47 -9.90 33.00
C VAL A 95 -15.26 -9.12 34.06
N ARG A 96 -16.47 -9.57 34.42
CA ARG A 96 -17.31 -8.90 35.43
C ARG A 96 -16.65 -8.86 36.80
N ALA A 97 -15.94 -9.92 37.19
CA ALA A 97 -15.22 -9.98 38.46
C ALA A 97 -14.06 -8.97 38.55
N ALA A 98 -13.54 -8.49 37.41
CA ALA A 98 -12.45 -7.52 37.34
C ALA A 98 -12.92 -6.05 37.27
N PHE A 99 -14.24 -5.79 37.35
CA PHE A 99 -14.77 -4.44 37.38
C PHE A 99 -14.48 -3.75 38.72
N GLN A 100 -14.12 -2.48 38.67
CA GLN A 100 -13.90 -1.64 39.87
C GLN A 100 -15.03 -0.62 40.10
N GLY A 101 -16.05 -0.61 39.24
CA GLY A 101 -17.15 0.35 39.24
C GLY A 101 -17.89 0.32 37.90
N PRO A 102 -18.53 1.44 37.48
CA PRO A 102 -19.23 1.53 36.20
C PRO A 102 -18.33 1.14 35.03
N ALA A 103 -18.90 0.48 34.02
CA ALA A 103 -18.14 -0.01 32.87
C ALA A 103 -18.72 0.49 31.53
N ILE A 104 -17.82 0.88 30.63
CA ILE A 104 -18.14 1.26 29.25
C ILE A 104 -17.44 0.31 28.28
N ALA A 105 -18.20 -0.32 27.39
CA ALA A 105 -17.64 -1.05 26.26
C ALA A 105 -17.22 -0.08 25.14
N TYR A 106 -16.00 -0.21 24.63
CA TYR A 106 -15.39 0.72 23.69
C TYR A 106 -14.66 0.00 22.57
N GLY A 107 -14.95 0.32 21.31
CA GLY A 107 -14.28 -0.35 20.21
C GLY A 107 -14.38 0.36 18.87
N TYR A 108 -13.53 -0.07 17.93
CA TYR A 108 -13.45 0.46 16.58
C TYR A 108 -13.55 -0.64 15.52
N SER A 109 -14.31 -0.37 14.46
CA SER A 109 -14.55 -1.28 13.35
C SER A 109 -15.14 -2.62 13.83
N MET A 110 -14.44 -3.74 13.61
CA MET A 110 -14.78 -5.06 14.18
C MET A 110 -15.00 -4.99 15.69
N GLY A 111 -14.13 -4.28 16.42
CA GLY A 111 -14.31 -4.07 17.85
C GLY A 111 -15.44 -3.11 18.18
N GLY A 112 -15.78 -2.19 17.27
CA GLY A 112 -16.93 -1.31 17.44
C GLY A 112 -18.24 -2.08 17.42
N TYR A 113 -18.33 -3.11 16.57
CA TYR A 113 -19.41 -4.10 16.62
C TYR A 113 -19.42 -4.83 17.96
N ALA A 114 -18.29 -5.40 18.37
CA ALA A 114 -18.21 -6.20 19.60
C ALA A 114 -18.56 -5.39 20.86
N ALA A 115 -18.15 -4.12 20.90
CA ALA A 115 -18.53 -3.20 21.98
C ALA A 115 -20.04 -3.02 22.09
N LEU A 116 -20.77 -3.02 20.96
CA LEU A 116 -22.23 -2.94 20.96
C LEU A 116 -22.88 -4.32 21.16
N LYS A 117 -22.33 -5.41 20.61
CA LYS A 117 -22.91 -6.75 20.68
C LYS A 117 -22.81 -7.37 22.07
N HIS A 118 -21.73 -7.08 22.80
CA HIS A 118 -21.40 -7.78 24.03
C HIS A 118 -21.43 -6.92 25.29
N ALA A 119 -21.83 -5.64 25.20
CA ALA A 119 -21.84 -4.74 26.35
C ALA A 119 -22.59 -5.34 27.55
N ALA A 120 -23.89 -5.63 27.38
CA ALA A 120 -24.70 -6.19 28.45
C ALA A 120 -24.21 -7.57 28.91
N ARG A 121 -23.74 -8.42 27.98
CA ARG A 121 -23.18 -9.75 28.27
C ARG A 121 -21.96 -9.66 29.19
N LEU A 122 -21.11 -8.67 28.99
CA LEU A 122 -19.93 -8.40 29.83
C LEU A 122 -20.26 -7.57 31.07
N GLY A 123 -21.51 -7.14 31.25
CA GLY A 123 -21.95 -6.32 32.39
C GLY A 123 -21.73 -4.81 32.20
N CYS A 124 -21.37 -4.34 31.00
CA CYS A 124 -21.31 -2.92 30.69
C CYS A 124 -22.71 -2.35 30.47
N GLU A 125 -23.07 -1.32 31.24
CA GLU A 125 -24.34 -0.59 31.06
C GLU A 125 -24.34 0.31 29.81
N GLN A 126 -23.16 0.64 29.30
CA GLN A 126 -22.99 1.62 28.23
C GLN A 126 -21.99 1.14 27.21
N SER A 127 -22.17 1.58 25.96
CA SER A 127 -21.28 1.21 24.86
C SER A 127 -21.04 2.36 23.89
N LEU A 128 -19.79 2.43 23.41
CA LEU A 128 -19.34 3.37 22.40
C LEU A 128 -18.68 2.62 21.25
N GLY A 129 -19.46 2.39 20.19
CA GLY A 129 -19.00 1.73 18.96
C GLY A 129 -18.55 2.75 17.90
N ILE A 130 -17.40 2.53 17.27
CA ILE A 130 -16.89 3.45 16.24
C ILE A 130 -16.79 2.72 14.92
N CYS A 131 -17.48 3.22 13.89
CA CYS A 131 -17.61 2.59 12.58
C CYS A 131 -17.97 1.09 12.66
N PRO A 132 -18.95 0.66 13.50
CA PRO A 132 -19.26 -0.75 13.71
C PRO A 132 -19.77 -1.43 12.43
N GLN A 133 -19.50 -2.73 12.28
CA GLN A 133 -20.16 -3.56 11.27
C GLN A 133 -21.28 -4.35 11.94
N ALA A 134 -22.53 -3.97 11.71
CA ALA A 134 -23.69 -4.67 12.27
C ALA A 134 -23.70 -6.16 11.89
N THR A 135 -23.26 -6.46 10.67
CA THR A 135 -23.10 -7.80 10.13
C THR A 135 -22.01 -7.81 9.05
N ILE A 136 -21.38 -8.97 8.85
CA ILE A 136 -20.50 -9.25 7.71
C ILE A 136 -21.02 -10.41 6.85
N ASP A 137 -22.24 -10.89 7.14
CA ASP A 137 -22.90 -11.93 6.38
C ASP A 137 -23.20 -11.44 4.95
N PRO A 138 -22.65 -12.10 3.91
CA PRO A 138 -22.94 -11.73 2.52
C PRO A 138 -24.43 -11.72 2.15
N ALA A 139 -25.27 -12.50 2.83
CA ALA A 139 -26.71 -12.53 2.64
C ALA A 139 -27.42 -11.30 3.25
N GLU A 140 -26.92 -10.79 4.38
CA GLU A 140 -27.53 -9.64 5.07
C GLU A 140 -26.96 -8.29 4.60
N CYS A 141 -25.67 -8.25 4.23
CA CYS A 141 -25.00 -7.05 3.72
C CYS A 141 -24.30 -7.27 2.36
N PRO A 142 -25.03 -7.60 1.29
CA PRO A 142 -24.45 -7.79 -0.04
C PRO A 142 -23.79 -6.52 -0.61
N TRP A 143 -24.14 -5.35 -0.05
CA TRP A 143 -23.61 -4.03 -0.43
C TRP A 143 -22.28 -3.66 0.27
N ASP A 144 -21.84 -4.39 1.30
CA ASP A 144 -20.55 -4.18 1.98
C ASP A 144 -19.65 -5.41 1.84
N THR A 145 -18.86 -5.45 0.77
CA THR A 145 -18.01 -6.60 0.44
C THR A 145 -16.67 -6.60 1.17
N ARG A 146 -16.38 -5.58 2.00
CA ARG A 146 -15.05 -5.39 2.61
C ARG A 146 -14.63 -6.57 3.48
N PHE A 147 -15.59 -7.27 4.07
CA PHE A 147 -15.35 -8.27 5.11
C PHE A 147 -15.91 -9.66 4.82
N HIS A 148 -16.59 -9.87 3.68
CA HIS A 148 -17.22 -11.16 3.33
C HIS A 148 -16.26 -12.35 3.40
N ARG A 149 -14.98 -12.15 3.05
CA ARG A 149 -13.96 -13.21 3.13
C ARG A 149 -13.70 -13.75 4.53
N PHE A 150 -14.13 -13.02 5.57
CA PHE A 150 -13.97 -13.41 6.97
C PHE A 150 -15.24 -14.01 7.56
N TYR A 151 -16.35 -14.01 6.80
CA TYR A 151 -17.58 -14.60 7.26
C TYR A 151 -17.44 -16.12 7.32
N ASP A 152 -17.78 -16.65 8.48
CA ASP A 152 -17.81 -18.07 8.81
C ASP A 152 -19.13 -18.32 9.55
N PRO A 153 -20.09 -19.07 8.96
CA PRO A 153 -21.37 -19.36 9.59
C PRO A 153 -21.26 -19.95 11.00
N ALA A 154 -20.20 -20.72 11.29
CA ALA A 154 -20.00 -21.32 12.60
C ALA A 154 -19.67 -20.29 13.69
N LEU A 155 -18.99 -19.20 13.32
CA LEU A 155 -18.61 -18.12 14.25
C LEU A 155 -19.60 -16.94 14.23
N HIS A 156 -20.26 -16.71 13.09
CA HIS A 156 -21.00 -15.50 12.78
C HIS A 156 -22.51 -15.74 12.56
N GLY A 157 -23.03 -16.93 12.84
CA GLY A 157 -24.44 -17.27 12.60
C GLY A 157 -25.47 -16.43 13.37
N SER A 158 -25.04 -15.59 14.32
CA SER A 158 -25.92 -14.73 15.13
C SER A 158 -25.33 -13.33 15.35
N MET A 159 -24.93 -12.65 14.27
CA MET A 159 -24.28 -11.35 14.38
C MET A 159 -25.20 -10.21 14.82
N ALA A 160 -26.47 -10.20 14.43
CA ALA A 160 -27.40 -9.10 14.70
C ALA A 160 -27.37 -8.66 16.18
N VAL A 161 -27.21 -7.35 16.43
CA VAL A 161 -27.26 -6.80 17.79
C VAL A 161 -28.72 -6.65 18.20
N ALA A 162 -29.17 -7.43 19.17
CA ALA A 162 -30.54 -7.39 19.66
C ALA A 162 -30.77 -6.20 20.61
N PRO A 163 -32.01 -5.69 20.74
CA PRO A 163 -32.34 -4.69 21.74
C PRO A 163 -31.84 -5.08 23.14
N GLY A 164 -31.15 -4.16 23.81
CA GLY A 164 -30.57 -4.37 25.14
C GLY A 164 -29.17 -4.98 25.16
N GLU A 165 -28.69 -5.64 24.09
CA GLU A 165 -27.33 -6.18 24.06
C GLU A 165 -26.24 -5.09 24.11
N ALA A 166 -26.55 -3.90 23.60
CA ALA A 166 -25.67 -2.73 23.61
C ALA A 166 -25.64 -1.97 24.95
N GLY A 167 -26.36 -2.46 25.96
CA GLY A 167 -26.55 -1.76 27.22
C GLY A 167 -27.65 -0.71 27.16
N ASP A 168 -27.89 -0.05 28.30
CA ASP A 168 -28.97 0.92 28.49
C ASP A 168 -28.69 2.26 27.79
N PHE A 169 -27.42 2.57 27.53
CA PHE A 169 -27.02 3.78 26.81
C PHE A 169 -25.90 3.48 25.80
N ALA A 170 -26.29 3.31 24.54
CA ALA A 170 -25.39 2.96 23.45
C ALA A 170 -25.25 4.11 22.45
N VAL A 171 -24.01 4.45 22.11
CA VAL A 171 -23.68 5.47 21.12
C VAL A 171 -22.78 4.88 20.05
N MET A 172 -23.01 5.27 18.80
CA MET A 172 -22.06 4.99 17.72
C MET A 172 -21.61 6.22 16.95
N LEU A 173 -20.35 6.19 16.51
CA LEU A 173 -19.75 7.21 15.64
C LEU A 173 -19.52 6.63 14.25
N ALA A 174 -20.13 7.20 13.22
CA ALA A 174 -19.90 6.78 11.83
C ALA A 174 -20.21 7.87 10.82
N ASP A 175 -19.55 7.82 9.66
CA ASP A 175 -19.76 8.77 8.56
C ASP A 175 -21.03 8.41 7.76
N PRO A 176 -22.07 9.27 7.74
CA PRO A 176 -23.27 9.01 6.94
C PRO A 176 -23.06 9.12 5.42
N TYR A 177 -21.91 9.64 4.96
CA TYR A 177 -21.62 9.78 3.53
C TYR A 177 -20.72 8.68 2.96
N MET A 178 -20.29 7.74 3.80
CA MET A 178 -19.67 6.50 3.34
C MET A 178 -20.76 5.44 3.25
N ALA A 179 -20.99 4.89 2.05
CA ALA A 179 -22.14 4.04 1.78
C ALA A 179 -22.17 2.80 2.70
N GLU A 180 -21.02 2.18 2.88
CA GLU A 180 -20.85 0.97 3.70
C GLU A 180 -21.14 1.28 5.18
N ASP A 181 -20.47 2.28 5.75
CA ASP A 181 -20.69 2.67 7.15
C ASP A 181 -22.11 3.19 7.39
N ASN A 182 -22.72 3.86 6.41
CA ASN A 182 -24.12 4.31 6.48
C ASN A 182 -25.09 3.13 6.54
N GLY A 183 -24.90 2.11 5.70
CA GLY A 183 -25.71 0.89 5.72
C GLY A 183 -25.62 0.17 7.07
N GLN A 184 -24.38 -0.04 7.56
CA GLN A 184 -24.13 -0.73 8.83
C GLN A 184 -24.74 0.05 10.02
N SER A 185 -24.55 1.37 10.06
CA SER A 185 -25.08 2.22 11.12
C SER A 185 -26.61 2.33 11.09
N THR A 186 -27.23 2.22 9.91
CA THR A 186 -28.69 2.27 9.80
C THR A 186 -29.32 1.05 10.47
N LEU A 187 -28.74 -0.15 10.29
CA LEU A 187 -29.20 -1.37 10.96
C LEU A 187 -29.13 -1.22 12.48
N LEU A 188 -28.00 -0.78 13.01
CA LEU A 188 -27.80 -0.61 14.47
C LEU A 188 -28.71 0.48 15.07
N ALA A 189 -28.92 1.59 14.36
CA ALA A 189 -29.78 2.67 14.85
C ALA A 189 -31.25 2.27 14.89
N ARG A 190 -31.70 1.47 13.92
CA ARG A 190 -33.10 1.03 13.80
C ARG A 190 -33.42 -0.11 14.75
N ASP A 191 -32.56 -1.14 14.78
CA ASP A 191 -32.91 -2.45 15.36
C ASP A 191 -32.36 -2.64 16.78
N ALA A 192 -31.27 -1.94 17.13
CA ALA A 192 -30.58 -2.10 18.42
C ALA A 192 -30.73 -0.89 19.36
N GLY A 193 -31.45 0.16 18.93
CA GLY A 193 -31.66 1.38 19.75
C GLY A 193 -30.40 2.20 19.98
N VAL A 194 -29.37 2.07 19.12
CA VAL A 194 -28.08 2.75 19.28
C VAL A 194 -28.15 4.18 18.77
N HIS A 195 -27.75 5.15 19.59
CA HIS A 195 -27.71 6.56 19.20
C HIS A 195 -26.61 6.85 18.20
N TRP A 196 -26.99 7.26 16.98
CA TRP A 196 -26.01 7.57 15.93
C TRP A 196 -25.54 9.03 15.96
N LEU A 197 -24.33 9.25 16.48
CA LEU A 197 -23.62 10.52 16.34
C LEU A 197 -22.85 10.55 15.02
N ARG A 198 -23.48 11.15 14.02
CA ARG A 198 -22.93 11.27 12.66
C ARG A 198 -21.60 12.02 12.64
N THR A 199 -20.62 11.49 11.92
CA THR A 199 -19.29 12.11 11.71
C THR A 199 -19.01 12.30 10.22
N PRO A 200 -19.68 13.27 9.56
CA PRO A 200 -19.61 13.45 8.12
C PRO A 200 -18.18 13.71 7.64
N PHE A 201 -17.86 13.08 6.51
CA PHE A 201 -16.57 13.13 5.82
C PHE A 201 -15.40 12.52 6.59
N MET A 202 -15.64 11.73 7.63
CA MET A 202 -14.57 10.97 8.29
C MET A 202 -14.27 9.64 7.60
N SER A 203 -15.10 9.20 6.63
CA SER A 203 -15.07 7.84 6.08
C SER A 203 -15.07 6.81 7.22
N HIS A 204 -14.40 5.67 7.03
CA HIS A 204 -14.23 4.66 8.08
C HIS A 204 -13.23 5.07 9.18
N ALA A 205 -13.01 6.36 9.43
CA ALA A 205 -11.90 6.88 10.22
C ALA A 205 -12.36 7.78 11.39
N ALA A 206 -13.60 7.62 11.85
CA ALA A 206 -14.17 8.43 12.93
C ALA A 206 -13.37 8.34 14.24
N ILE A 207 -12.65 7.23 14.48
CA ILE A 207 -11.76 7.02 15.64
C ILE A 207 -10.74 8.17 15.81
N TRP A 208 -10.26 8.77 14.72
CA TRP A 208 -9.28 9.85 14.78
C TRP A 208 -9.81 11.16 15.36
N LEU A 209 -11.13 11.28 15.58
CA LEU A 209 -11.68 12.38 16.36
C LEU A 209 -11.35 12.26 17.86
N LEU A 210 -11.14 11.03 18.34
CA LEU A 210 -10.93 10.65 19.73
C LEU A 210 -9.46 10.43 20.12
N VAL A 211 -8.51 10.65 19.20
CA VAL A 211 -7.07 10.40 19.41
C VAL A 211 -6.46 11.21 20.58
N ASP A 212 -7.08 12.32 20.96
CA ASP A 212 -6.66 13.12 22.11
C ASP A 212 -7.26 12.52 23.39
N SER A 213 -6.40 12.02 24.30
CA SER A 213 -6.85 11.34 25.51
C SER A 213 -7.74 12.21 26.39
N ARG A 214 -7.50 13.53 26.47
CA ARG A 214 -8.35 14.45 27.25
C ARG A 214 -9.75 14.54 26.66
N PHE A 215 -9.86 14.65 25.33
CA PHE A 215 -11.14 14.65 24.65
C PHE A 215 -11.86 13.30 24.77
N LEU A 216 -11.14 12.18 24.67
CA LEU A 216 -11.73 10.86 24.95
C LEU A 216 -12.26 10.79 26.38
N GLY A 217 -11.52 11.26 27.37
CA GLY A 217 -11.98 11.35 28.76
C GLY A 217 -13.26 12.17 28.91
N GLN A 218 -13.36 13.32 28.24
CA GLN A 218 -14.59 14.13 28.21
C GLN A 218 -15.76 13.35 27.59
N VAL A 219 -15.52 12.61 26.50
CA VAL A 219 -16.54 11.77 25.87
C VAL A 219 -17.01 10.67 26.83
N LEU A 220 -16.09 9.97 27.50
CA LEU A 220 -16.43 8.92 28.47
C LEU A 220 -17.21 9.47 29.67
N GLN A 221 -16.88 10.68 30.15
CA GLN A 221 -17.66 11.35 31.21
C GLN A 221 -19.09 11.67 30.76
N LEU A 222 -19.28 12.15 29.53
CA LEU A 222 -20.62 12.44 28.99
C LEU A 222 -21.42 11.17 28.71
N MET A 223 -20.75 10.07 28.34
CA MET A 223 -21.36 8.74 28.29
C MET A 223 -21.87 8.35 29.67
N LEU A 224 -21.03 8.42 30.71
CA LEU A 224 -21.43 8.10 32.09
C LEU A 224 -22.64 8.92 32.57
N ALA A 225 -22.67 10.21 32.22
CA ALA A 225 -23.77 11.11 32.53
C ALA A 225 -25.03 10.87 31.67
N ARG A 226 -24.96 10.01 30.65
CA ARG A 226 -26.01 9.75 29.65
C ARG A 226 -26.49 11.02 28.94
N ASP A 227 -25.59 12.00 28.76
CA ASP A 227 -25.90 13.32 28.19
C ASP A 227 -25.66 13.34 26.67
N LEU A 228 -26.62 12.76 25.94
CA LEU A 228 -26.57 12.70 24.47
C LEU A 228 -26.53 14.10 23.82
N PRO A 229 -27.33 15.11 24.24
CA PRO A 229 -27.27 16.45 23.65
C PRO A 229 -25.88 17.09 23.75
N GLN A 230 -25.25 17.03 24.92
CA GLN A 230 -23.92 17.60 25.12
C GLN A 230 -22.85 16.79 24.38
N LEU A 231 -22.96 15.45 24.36
CA LEU A 231 -22.07 14.60 23.59
C LEU A 231 -22.12 14.95 22.09
N ALA A 232 -23.32 15.16 21.55
CA ALA A 232 -23.51 15.63 20.18
C ALA A 232 -22.92 17.03 19.94
N ALA A 233 -23.03 17.94 20.91
CA ALA A 233 -22.45 19.28 20.83
C ALA A 233 -20.92 19.25 20.77
N VAL A 234 -20.25 18.54 21.69
CA VAL A 234 -18.78 18.46 21.73
C VAL A 234 -18.22 17.73 20.50
N MET A 235 -18.89 16.69 20.02
CA MET A 235 -18.50 15.99 18.80
C MET A 235 -18.63 16.85 17.54
N ARG A 236 -19.65 17.71 17.45
CA ARG A 236 -19.75 18.72 16.38
C ARG A 236 -18.64 19.75 16.47
N ALA A 237 -18.38 20.29 17.66
CA ALA A 237 -17.31 21.27 17.89
C ALA A 237 -15.92 20.69 17.54
N ARG A 238 -15.68 19.40 17.85
CA ARG A 238 -14.42 18.70 17.58
C ARG A 238 -13.98 18.76 16.12
N ARG A 239 -14.92 18.78 15.18
CA ARG A 239 -14.65 18.87 13.73
C ARG A 239 -13.88 20.14 13.37
N HIS A 240 -14.01 21.20 14.16
CA HIS A 240 -13.35 22.47 13.89
C HIS A 240 -11.89 22.52 14.34
N VAL A 241 -11.50 21.67 15.29
CA VAL A 241 -10.16 21.66 15.87
C VAL A 241 -9.38 20.39 15.54
N SER A 242 -10.03 19.37 14.96
CA SER A 242 -9.38 18.13 14.57
C SER A 242 -8.56 18.28 13.27
N PRO A 243 -7.24 18.02 13.28
CA PRO A 243 -6.45 17.93 12.05
C PRO A 243 -6.95 16.80 11.14
N HIS A 244 -7.43 15.69 11.71
CA HIS A 244 -7.93 14.56 10.96
C HIS A 244 -9.24 14.87 10.25
N TRP A 245 -10.17 15.59 10.89
CA TRP A 245 -11.40 16.03 10.19
C TRP A 245 -11.05 16.91 8.98
N ALA A 246 -10.21 17.93 9.18
CA ALA A 246 -9.78 18.81 8.09
C ALA A 246 -9.10 18.02 6.95
N ARG A 247 -8.29 17.01 7.29
CA ARG A 247 -7.64 16.09 6.33
C ARG A 247 -8.64 15.29 5.51
N HIS A 248 -9.58 14.62 6.15
CA HIS A 248 -10.51 13.75 5.42
C HIS A 248 -11.47 14.54 4.53
N VAL A 249 -11.94 15.71 4.99
CA VAL A 249 -12.75 16.62 4.17
C VAL A 249 -11.92 17.15 2.99
N ALA A 250 -10.63 17.46 3.19
CA ALA A 250 -9.74 17.85 2.10
C ALA A 250 -9.62 16.73 1.04
N ASN A 251 -9.43 15.49 1.47
CA ASN A 251 -9.35 14.33 0.59
C ASN A 251 -10.66 14.16 -0.21
N ALA A 252 -11.82 14.25 0.45
CA ALA A 252 -13.13 14.19 -0.22
C ALA A 252 -13.30 15.34 -1.23
N ALA A 253 -13.06 16.58 -0.81
CA ALA A 253 -13.13 17.75 -1.66
C ALA A 253 -12.24 17.61 -2.90
N PHE A 254 -11.04 17.06 -2.76
CA PHE A 254 -10.12 16.86 -3.87
C PHE A 254 -10.64 15.84 -4.87
N ARG A 255 -11.14 14.68 -4.41
CA ARG A 255 -11.72 13.64 -5.28
C ARG A 255 -12.89 14.18 -6.10
N HIS A 256 -13.72 15.04 -5.52
CA HIS A 256 -14.83 15.70 -6.21
C HIS A 256 -14.41 16.90 -7.09
N GLY A 257 -13.12 17.23 -7.14
CA GLY A 257 -12.59 18.30 -8.01
C GLY A 257 -12.58 19.69 -7.39
N HIS A 258 -12.91 19.84 -6.12
CA HIS A 258 -12.82 21.11 -5.37
C HIS A 258 -11.40 21.38 -4.89
N ILE A 259 -10.44 21.44 -5.83
CA ILE A 259 -8.99 21.44 -5.55
C ILE A 259 -8.56 22.63 -4.68
N ARG A 260 -9.12 23.82 -4.90
CA ARG A 260 -8.81 25.01 -4.08
C ARG A 260 -9.28 24.83 -2.64
N LEU A 261 -10.47 24.27 -2.43
CA LEU A 261 -11.00 23.98 -1.10
C LEU A 261 -10.15 22.91 -0.40
N ALA A 262 -9.84 21.82 -1.09
CA ALA A 262 -8.97 20.77 -0.58
C ALA A 262 -7.63 21.32 -0.09
N ASN A 263 -6.98 22.17 -0.89
CA ASN A 263 -5.71 22.78 -0.52
C ASN A 263 -5.82 23.73 0.69
N ARG A 264 -6.93 24.47 0.85
CA ARG A 264 -7.17 25.25 2.08
C ARG A 264 -7.31 24.35 3.30
N LEU A 265 -8.04 23.24 3.16
CA LEU A 265 -8.30 22.30 4.25
C LEU A 265 -7.06 21.50 4.66
N TRP A 266 -6.25 21.04 3.71
CA TRP A 266 -4.96 20.42 4.02
C TRP A 266 -3.98 21.39 4.71
N LYS A 267 -3.94 22.66 4.28
CA LYS A 267 -3.17 23.70 4.98
C LYS A 267 -3.68 23.93 6.41
N ARG A 268 -5.01 23.90 6.60
CA ARG A 268 -5.62 23.93 7.94
C ARG A 268 -5.23 22.71 8.77
N ALA A 269 -5.31 21.51 8.22
CA ALA A 269 -4.92 20.28 8.89
C ALA A 269 -3.45 20.35 9.35
N LYS A 270 -2.55 20.85 8.50
CA LYS A 270 -1.15 21.10 8.84
C LYS A 270 -0.99 22.07 10.02
N ARG A 271 -1.74 23.19 10.03
CA ARG A 271 -1.73 24.15 11.15
C ARG A 271 -2.26 23.56 12.45
N LEU A 272 -3.23 22.63 12.36
CA LEU A 272 -3.79 21.89 13.49
C LEU A 272 -2.90 20.72 13.95
N GLY A 273 -1.68 20.58 13.42
CA GLY A 273 -0.71 19.58 13.86
C GLY A 273 -0.73 18.26 13.09
N LEU A 274 -1.40 18.18 11.93
CA LEU A 274 -1.30 16.97 11.10
C LEU A 274 0.17 16.72 10.69
N SER A 275 0.63 15.47 10.87
CA SER A 275 2.01 15.11 10.54
C SER A 275 2.33 15.35 9.07
N ARG A 276 3.57 15.79 8.81
CA ARG A 276 4.05 16.07 7.44
C ARG A 276 3.98 14.82 6.56
N GLY A 277 4.34 13.65 7.10
CA GLY A 277 4.31 12.37 6.37
C GLY A 277 2.90 11.99 5.91
N ILE A 278 1.90 12.07 6.81
CA ILE A 278 0.50 11.78 6.46
C ILE A 278 0.02 12.77 5.39
N LEU A 279 0.29 14.07 5.57
CA LEU A 279 -0.11 15.09 4.62
C LEU A 279 0.50 14.84 3.23
N SER A 280 1.83 14.70 3.12
CA SER A 280 2.48 14.46 1.83
C SER A 280 2.01 13.16 1.17
N GLY A 281 1.76 12.11 1.96
CA GLY A 281 1.16 10.87 1.48
C GLY A 281 -0.24 11.08 0.88
N ASP A 282 -1.10 11.86 1.54
CA ASP A 282 -2.44 12.20 1.05
C ASP A 282 -2.37 13.06 -0.23
N LEU A 283 -1.52 14.10 -0.27
CA LEU A 283 -1.37 14.95 -1.46
C LEU A 283 -0.96 14.13 -2.69
N GLN A 284 0.00 13.21 -2.53
CA GLN A 284 0.47 12.35 -3.61
C GLN A 284 -0.61 11.35 -4.04
N ARG A 285 -1.24 10.65 -3.08
CA ARG A 285 -2.26 9.64 -3.35
C ARG A 285 -3.49 10.24 -4.02
N GLN A 286 -4.03 11.33 -3.49
CA GLN A 286 -5.24 11.95 -4.04
C GLN A 286 -4.98 12.53 -5.44
N LEU A 287 -3.80 13.11 -5.68
CA LEU A 287 -3.44 13.59 -7.02
C LEU A 287 -3.38 12.44 -8.03
N ALA A 288 -2.73 11.33 -7.69
CA ALA A 288 -2.64 10.16 -8.57
C ALA A 288 -4.02 9.57 -8.89
N LEU A 289 -4.87 9.37 -7.88
CA LEU A 289 -6.24 8.84 -8.07
C LEU A 289 -7.06 9.75 -8.98
N ARG A 290 -7.03 11.07 -8.75
CA ARG A 290 -7.80 12.03 -9.55
C ARG A 290 -7.33 12.10 -11.00
N VAL A 291 -6.01 12.10 -11.24
CA VAL A 291 -5.47 12.09 -12.60
C VAL A 291 -5.81 10.78 -13.31
N GLY A 292 -5.73 9.64 -12.61
CA GLY A 292 -6.16 8.34 -13.14
C GLY A 292 -7.62 8.34 -13.59
N ASP A 293 -8.54 8.78 -12.72
CA ASP A 293 -9.98 8.90 -13.02
C ASP A 293 -10.23 9.84 -14.22
N LEU A 294 -9.59 11.01 -14.24
CA LEU A 294 -9.75 11.95 -15.36
C LEU A 294 -9.20 11.41 -16.68
N ARG A 295 -8.12 10.62 -16.66
CA ARG A 295 -7.60 9.94 -17.85
C ARG A 295 -8.54 8.85 -18.34
N ALA A 296 -9.08 8.03 -17.44
CA ALA A 296 -10.06 6.99 -17.78
C ALA A 296 -11.30 7.61 -18.46
N ARG A 297 -11.73 8.80 -18.01
CA ARG A 297 -12.82 9.56 -18.62
C ARG A 297 -12.42 10.41 -19.84
N LYS A 298 -11.20 10.26 -20.36
CA LYS A 298 -10.65 11.02 -21.49
C LYS A 298 -10.71 12.56 -21.30
N GLN A 299 -10.41 13.04 -20.10
CA GLN A 299 -10.41 14.47 -19.71
C GLN A 299 -9.00 15.01 -19.42
N PRO A 300 -8.05 15.01 -20.39
CA PRO A 300 -6.66 15.38 -20.15
C PRO A 300 -6.47 16.85 -19.74
N ARG A 301 -7.31 17.77 -20.22
CA ARG A 301 -7.26 19.18 -19.82
C ARG A 301 -7.52 19.38 -18.32
N ARG A 302 -8.49 18.65 -17.77
CA ARG A 302 -8.80 18.68 -16.33
C ARG A 302 -7.71 17.99 -15.50
N ALA A 303 -7.12 16.92 -16.02
CA ALA A 303 -6.00 16.25 -15.37
C ALA A 303 -4.79 17.19 -15.26
N ARG A 304 -4.39 17.83 -16.37
CA ARG A 304 -3.34 18.85 -16.40
C ARG A 304 -3.63 20.00 -15.42
N HIS A 305 -4.86 20.52 -15.44
CA HIS A 305 -5.27 21.58 -14.52
C HIS A 305 -5.10 21.19 -13.05
N ALA A 306 -5.46 19.95 -12.69
CA ALA A 306 -5.32 19.47 -11.33
C ALA A 306 -3.87 19.37 -10.87
N VAL A 307 -3.00 18.86 -11.74
CA VAL A 307 -1.55 18.78 -11.50
C VAL A 307 -0.96 20.17 -11.24
N LEU A 308 -1.24 21.13 -12.12
CA LEU A 308 -0.69 22.49 -12.02
C LEU A 308 -1.20 23.26 -10.77
N LEU A 309 -2.48 23.09 -10.42
CA LEU A 309 -2.99 23.67 -9.18
C LEU A 309 -2.31 23.09 -7.94
N GLN A 310 -1.98 21.80 -7.99
CA GLN A 310 -1.40 21.10 -6.85
C GLN A 310 0.05 21.51 -6.61
N THR A 311 0.85 21.63 -7.67
CA THR A 311 2.23 22.16 -7.58
C THR A 311 2.25 23.62 -7.14
N LYS A 312 1.32 24.45 -7.63
CA LYS A 312 1.19 25.85 -7.18
C LYS A 312 0.77 25.97 -5.72
N ALA A 313 -0.07 25.07 -5.22
CA ALA A 313 -0.54 25.09 -3.84
C ALA A 313 0.56 24.69 -2.84
N TRP A 314 1.52 23.86 -3.27
CA TRP A 314 2.58 23.25 -2.47
C TRP A 314 3.96 23.37 -3.16
N PRO A 315 4.45 24.61 -3.38
CA PRO A 315 5.65 24.85 -4.18
C PRO A 315 6.96 24.37 -3.53
N GLN A 316 6.91 23.94 -2.26
CA GLN A 316 8.08 23.47 -1.49
C GLN A 316 8.05 21.95 -1.26
N ASP A 317 7.05 21.23 -1.78
CA ASP A 317 6.98 19.77 -1.67
C ASP A 317 7.58 19.14 -2.94
N ALA A 318 8.91 18.96 -2.92
CA ALA A 318 9.65 18.44 -4.07
C ALA A 318 9.19 17.03 -4.49
N ALA A 319 8.73 16.19 -3.55
CA ALA A 319 8.24 14.85 -3.87
C ALA A 319 6.89 14.89 -4.61
N LEU A 320 5.99 15.78 -4.19
CA LEU A 320 4.74 16.05 -4.90
C LEU A 320 5.00 16.65 -6.29
N ILE A 321 5.96 17.57 -6.41
CA ILE A 321 6.34 18.18 -7.69
C ILE A 321 6.94 17.12 -8.63
N ALA A 322 7.84 16.26 -8.16
CA ALA A 322 8.34 15.14 -8.97
C ALA A 322 7.22 14.19 -9.41
N ARG A 323 6.27 13.87 -8.52
CA ARG A 323 5.08 13.07 -8.87
C ARG A 323 4.23 13.76 -9.93
N ALA A 324 4.04 15.07 -9.83
CA ALA A 324 3.35 15.87 -10.83
C ALA A 324 4.04 15.78 -12.21
N GLY A 325 5.38 15.77 -12.24
CA GLY A 325 6.16 15.58 -13.48
C GLY A 325 5.85 14.24 -14.14
N HIS A 326 5.82 13.13 -13.39
CA HIS A 326 5.45 11.82 -13.92
C HIS A 326 4.02 11.78 -14.46
N LEU A 327 3.10 12.49 -13.81
CA LEU A 327 1.71 12.57 -14.27
C LEU A 327 1.58 13.40 -15.55
N MET A 328 2.37 14.47 -15.71
CA MET A 328 2.45 15.23 -16.96
C MET A 328 3.06 14.42 -18.10
N LEU A 329 4.12 13.65 -17.82
CA LEU A 329 4.71 12.72 -18.79
C LEU A 329 3.67 11.68 -19.26
N ALA A 330 2.89 11.13 -18.35
CA ALA A 330 1.80 10.19 -18.68
C ALA A 330 0.63 10.83 -19.47
N LEU A 331 0.54 12.17 -19.48
CA LEU A 331 -0.37 12.95 -20.31
C LEU A 331 0.26 13.39 -21.65
N ALA A 332 1.49 12.94 -21.95
CA ALA A 332 2.29 13.30 -23.12
C ALA A 332 2.64 14.80 -23.25
N ASP A 333 2.55 15.57 -22.16
CA ASP A 333 2.95 16.99 -22.12
C ASP A 333 4.44 17.07 -21.70
N LEU A 334 5.32 16.73 -22.63
CA LEU A 334 6.77 16.66 -22.40
C LEU A 334 7.38 18.01 -21.94
N PRO A 335 7.03 19.17 -22.54
CA PRO A 335 7.60 20.46 -22.14
C PRO A 335 7.24 20.85 -20.70
N GLU A 336 5.97 20.66 -20.29
CA GLU A 336 5.57 20.97 -18.91
C GLU A 336 6.15 19.96 -17.92
N ALA A 337 6.21 18.68 -18.29
CA ALA A 337 6.86 17.65 -17.47
C ALA A 337 8.34 17.99 -17.20
N GLU A 338 9.08 18.41 -18.24
CA GLU A 338 10.47 18.86 -18.10
C GLU A 338 10.59 20.02 -17.10
N LYS A 339 9.78 21.08 -17.27
CA LYS A 339 9.78 22.23 -16.36
C LYS A 339 9.52 21.80 -14.91
N ILE A 340 8.56 20.90 -14.69
CA ILE A 340 8.20 20.40 -13.36
C ILE A 340 9.33 19.59 -12.75
N PHE A 341 9.96 18.68 -13.51
CA PHE A 341 11.08 17.90 -12.98
C PHE A 341 12.29 18.78 -12.65
N ARG A 342 12.62 19.76 -13.49
CA ARG A 342 13.68 20.73 -13.19
C ARG A 342 13.38 21.51 -11.91
N ALA A 343 12.13 21.93 -11.69
CA ALA A 343 11.73 22.57 -10.44
C ALA A 343 11.85 21.64 -9.23
N ALA A 344 11.51 20.35 -9.37
CA ALA A 344 11.69 19.37 -8.30
C ALA A 344 13.18 19.20 -7.93
N LEU A 345 14.05 19.07 -8.93
CA LEU A 345 15.50 18.90 -8.73
C LEU A 345 16.17 20.16 -8.19
N ALA A 346 15.66 21.35 -8.54
CA ALA A 346 16.14 22.62 -7.96
C ALA A 346 15.82 22.73 -6.45
N LEU A 347 14.71 22.15 -6.00
CA LEU A 347 14.37 22.08 -4.57
C LEU A 347 15.14 20.99 -3.85
N ARG A 348 15.27 19.82 -4.50
CA ARG A 348 15.86 18.62 -3.94
C ARG A 348 16.58 17.83 -5.03
N PRO A 349 17.92 17.93 -5.10
CA PRO A 349 18.71 17.19 -6.07
C PRO A 349 18.88 15.71 -5.68
N ASP A 350 18.44 15.29 -4.49
CA ASP A 350 18.45 13.89 -4.02
C ASP A 350 17.24 13.05 -4.51
N LEU A 351 16.60 13.46 -5.62
CA LEU A 351 15.42 12.82 -6.17
C LEU A 351 15.74 12.01 -7.43
N GLY A 352 16.19 10.76 -7.26
CA GLY A 352 16.56 9.91 -8.40
C GLY A 352 15.42 9.65 -9.39
N ASN A 353 14.19 9.51 -8.90
CA ASN A 353 13.01 9.39 -9.76
C ASN A 353 12.74 10.64 -10.62
N ALA A 354 13.14 11.83 -10.15
CA ALA A 354 13.01 13.07 -10.93
C ALA A 354 14.06 13.14 -12.05
N TYR A 355 15.29 12.66 -11.83
CA TYR A 355 16.29 12.48 -12.89
C TYR A 355 15.80 11.53 -13.98
N ILE A 356 15.29 10.36 -13.59
CA ILE A 356 14.72 9.37 -14.53
C ILE A 356 13.57 10.01 -15.32
N GLY A 357 12.63 10.66 -14.63
CA GLY A 357 11.49 11.31 -15.26
C GLY A 357 11.87 12.40 -16.26
N LEU A 358 12.83 13.26 -15.89
CA LEU A 358 13.33 14.31 -16.78
C LEU A 358 14.10 13.73 -17.98
N SER A 359 14.91 12.70 -17.76
CA SER A 359 15.60 11.97 -18.82
C SER A 359 14.63 11.39 -19.86
N LEU A 360 13.52 10.80 -19.42
CA LEU A 360 12.45 10.32 -20.32
C LEU A 360 11.80 11.48 -21.10
N CYS A 361 11.60 12.64 -20.48
CA CYS A 361 11.06 13.83 -21.18
C CYS A 361 12.03 14.32 -22.26
N LEU A 362 13.32 14.35 -21.97
CA LEU A 362 14.37 14.74 -22.91
C LEU A 362 14.49 13.74 -24.06
N GLY A 363 14.43 12.44 -23.77
CA GLY A 363 14.43 11.38 -24.78
C GLY A 363 13.22 11.45 -25.72
N GLY A 364 12.02 11.70 -25.19
CA GLY A 364 10.81 11.93 -26.00
C GLY A 364 10.90 13.17 -26.89
N GLN A 365 11.70 14.16 -26.48
CA GLN A 365 12.04 15.35 -27.28
C GLN A 365 13.29 15.15 -28.17
N LYS A 366 13.80 13.92 -28.30
CA LYS A 366 15.00 13.56 -29.08
C LYS A 366 16.31 14.21 -28.61
N ARG A 367 16.35 14.71 -27.36
CA ARG A 367 17.53 15.34 -26.72
C ARG A 367 18.32 14.31 -25.91
N LEU A 368 18.74 13.23 -26.56
CA LEU A 368 19.36 12.06 -25.89
C LEU A 368 20.70 12.38 -25.22
N GLY A 369 21.51 13.26 -25.81
CA GLY A 369 22.79 13.68 -25.21
C GLY A 369 22.59 14.38 -23.86
N GLU A 370 21.62 15.30 -23.78
CA GLU A 370 21.27 15.96 -22.52
C GLU A 370 20.69 14.98 -21.49
N ALA A 371 19.89 14.01 -21.95
CA ALA A 371 19.33 12.98 -21.08
C ALA A 371 20.43 12.14 -20.42
N VAL A 372 21.50 11.80 -21.15
CA VAL A 372 22.67 11.07 -20.61
C VAL A 372 23.42 11.94 -19.60
N SER A 373 23.81 13.17 -19.97
CA SER A 373 24.56 14.06 -19.07
C SER A 373 23.80 14.33 -17.77
N LEU A 374 22.48 14.50 -17.86
CA LEU A 374 21.62 14.67 -16.69
C LEU A 374 21.63 13.43 -15.78
N CYS A 375 21.49 12.22 -16.33
CA CYS A 375 21.54 11.00 -15.54
C CYS A 375 22.92 10.75 -14.93
N GLN A 376 24.01 11.08 -15.65
CA GLN A 376 25.37 11.03 -15.12
C GLN A 376 25.53 11.95 -13.90
N GLN A 377 25.04 13.19 -14.00
CA GLN A 377 24.99 14.12 -12.86
C GLN A 377 24.18 13.53 -11.71
N GLY A 378 23.00 12.96 -11.99
CA GLY A 378 22.15 12.37 -10.94
C GLY A 378 22.80 11.21 -10.21
N VAL A 379 23.53 10.32 -10.91
CA VAL A 379 24.30 9.23 -10.29
C VAL A 379 25.45 9.76 -9.44
N GLN A 380 26.07 10.88 -9.81
CA GLN A 380 27.09 11.53 -8.97
C GLN A 380 26.49 12.12 -7.69
N VAL A 381 25.31 12.73 -7.78
CA VAL A 381 24.60 13.30 -6.61
C VAL A 381 24.04 12.22 -5.70
N ILE A 382 23.59 11.10 -6.26
CA ILE A 382 22.93 10.00 -5.54
C ILE A 382 23.59 8.65 -5.88
N PRO A 383 24.84 8.40 -5.44
CA PRO A 383 25.59 7.21 -5.86
C PRO A 383 24.94 5.87 -5.50
N ALA A 384 24.13 5.87 -4.44
CA ALA A 384 23.43 4.70 -3.90
C ALA A 384 22.08 4.40 -4.58
N ASP A 385 21.58 5.27 -5.47
CA ASP A 385 20.33 5.00 -6.19
C ASP A 385 20.58 4.06 -7.37
N LEU A 386 20.47 2.75 -7.10
CA LEU A 386 20.65 1.70 -8.09
C LEU A 386 19.63 1.78 -9.24
N LYS A 387 18.42 2.32 -8.99
CA LYS A 387 17.40 2.49 -10.05
C LYS A 387 17.82 3.56 -11.03
N LEU A 388 18.34 4.69 -10.54
CA LEU A 388 18.89 5.74 -11.38
C LEU A 388 20.12 5.26 -12.16
N ARG A 389 21.01 4.50 -11.50
CA ARG A 389 22.19 3.92 -12.13
C ARG A 389 21.82 2.93 -13.24
N MET A 390 20.85 2.06 -13.00
CA MET A 390 20.30 1.16 -14.01
C MET A 390 19.68 1.91 -15.19
N HIS A 391 18.92 2.98 -14.93
CA HIS A 391 18.35 3.81 -15.99
C HIS A 391 19.44 4.48 -16.83
N LEU A 392 20.51 4.99 -16.21
CA LEU A 392 21.67 5.52 -16.91
C LEU A 392 22.34 4.45 -17.78
N ALA A 393 22.59 3.26 -17.24
CA ALA A 393 23.21 2.15 -17.97
C ALA A 393 22.44 1.79 -19.25
N GLN A 394 21.11 1.67 -19.13
CA GLN A 394 20.24 1.40 -20.28
C GLN A 394 20.26 2.54 -21.30
N LEU A 395 20.24 3.79 -20.84
CA LEU A 395 20.28 4.95 -21.72
C LEU A 395 21.62 5.05 -22.48
N LEU A 396 22.74 4.75 -21.82
CA LEU A 396 24.07 4.67 -22.43
C LEU A 396 24.11 3.57 -23.50
N LEU A 397 23.58 2.39 -23.20
CA LEU A 397 23.49 1.29 -24.17
C LEU A 397 22.66 1.68 -25.40
N ASN A 398 21.48 2.28 -25.18
CA ASN A 398 20.60 2.74 -26.26
C ASN A 398 21.18 3.87 -27.11
N THR A 399 22.20 4.57 -26.60
CA THR A 399 22.91 5.66 -27.30
C THR A 399 24.26 5.22 -27.86
N GLY A 400 24.57 3.91 -27.82
CA GLY A 400 25.82 3.34 -28.36
C GLY A 400 27.05 3.51 -27.47
N ARG A 401 26.90 4.02 -26.25
CA ARG A 401 28.00 4.25 -25.29
C ARG A 401 28.23 3.01 -24.41
N ALA A 402 28.57 1.90 -25.05
CA ALA A 402 28.65 0.57 -24.43
C ALA A 402 29.65 0.50 -23.25
N ASP A 403 30.81 1.16 -23.36
CA ASP A 403 31.88 1.21 -22.33
C ASP A 403 31.41 1.84 -21.03
N GLU A 404 30.67 2.92 -21.15
CA GLU A 404 30.10 3.58 -19.98
C GLU A 404 28.92 2.78 -19.42
N ALA A 405 28.11 2.15 -20.29
CA ALA A 405 27.00 1.29 -19.87
C ALA A 405 27.49 0.11 -19.03
N GLU A 406 28.54 -0.59 -19.47
CA GLU A 406 29.18 -1.68 -18.72
C GLU A 406 29.61 -1.22 -17.33
N THR A 407 30.30 -0.07 -17.24
CA THR A 407 30.75 0.48 -15.96
C THR A 407 29.57 0.64 -15.00
N GLN A 408 28.44 1.14 -15.50
CA GLN A 408 27.23 1.30 -14.67
C GLN A 408 26.58 -0.04 -14.30
N PHE A 409 26.48 -0.99 -15.24
CA PHE A 409 25.93 -2.32 -14.92
C PHE A 409 26.77 -3.07 -13.88
N ARG A 410 28.10 -3.07 -14.03
CA ARG A 410 29.00 -3.68 -13.04
C ARG A 410 28.86 -3.02 -11.67
N ALA A 411 28.74 -1.71 -11.60
CA ALA A 411 28.51 -1.01 -10.34
C ALA A 411 27.17 -1.40 -9.69
N VAL A 412 26.10 -1.66 -10.45
CA VAL A 412 24.85 -2.21 -9.88
C VAL A 412 25.09 -3.62 -9.34
N LEU A 413 25.80 -4.47 -10.09
CA LEU A 413 26.10 -5.85 -9.69
C LEU A 413 27.05 -5.96 -8.49
N GLN A 414 27.85 -4.93 -8.20
CA GLN A 414 28.64 -4.86 -6.96
C GLN A 414 27.75 -4.75 -5.71
N HIS A 415 26.57 -4.12 -5.83
CA HIS A 415 25.61 -3.99 -4.73
C HIS A 415 24.58 -5.13 -4.72
N GLU A 416 24.06 -5.49 -5.89
CA GLU A 416 23.08 -6.54 -6.07
C GLU A 416 23.60 -7.55 -7.09
N ALA A 417 24.36 -8.53 -6.60
CA ALA A 417 25.05 -9.51 -7.43
C ALA A 417 24.12 -10.24 -8.41
N THR A 418 22.89 -10.51 -8.02
CA THR A 418 21.90 -11.25 -8.81
C THR A 418 20.87 -10.34 -9.49
N HIS A 419 21.10 -9.02 -9.61
CA HIS A 419 20.15 -8.10 -10.21
C HIS A 419 19.87 -8.46 -11.70
N PRO A 420 18.66 -8.95 -12.06
CA PRO A 420 18.45 -9.60 -13.36
C PRO A 420 18.69 -8.66 -14.55
N LYS A 421 18.14 -7.45 -14.50
CA LYS A 421 18.30 -6.48 -15.61
C LYS A 421 19.75 -6.01 -15.79
N ALA A 422 20.57 -6.06 -14.74
CA ALA A 422 21.95 -5.62 -14.79
C ALA A 422 22.83 -6.72 -15.40
N LEU A 423 22.62 -7.98 -15.01
CA LEU A 423 23.24 -9.15 -15.63
C LEU A 423 22.87 -9.22 -17.13
N LEU A 424 21.60 -9.00 -17.45
CA LEU A 424 21.09 -8.93 -18.81
C LEU A 424 21.77 -7.82 -19.63
N GLY A 425 21.79 -6.59 -19.13
CA GLY A 425 22.40 -5.46 -19.83
C GLY A 425 23.91 -5.61 -20.01
N LEU A 426 24.60 -6.14 -19.00
CA LEU A 426 26.04 -6.40 -19.07
C LEU A 426 26.37 -7.49 -20.09
N SER A 427 25.65 -8.60 -20.09
CA SER A 427 25.86 -9.68 -21.06
C SER A 427 25.56 -9.24 -22.49
N GLN A 428 24.56 -8.37 -22.69
CA GLN A 428 24.31 -7.66 -23.95
C GLN A 428 25.52 -6.85 -24.43
N VAL A 429 26.11 -6.04 -23.53
CA VAL A 429 27.29 -5.21 -23.84
C VAL A 429 28.50 -6.07 -24.19
N LEU A 430 28.80 -7.08 -23.36
CA LEU A 430 29.94 -7.98 -23.55
C LEU A 430 29.82 -8.77 -24.86
N ALA A 431 28.63 -9.28 -25.18
CA ALA A 431 28.41 -10.00 -26.42
C ALA A 431 28.60 -9.10 -27.66
N ALA A 432 28.12 -7.85 -27.60
CA ALA A 432 28.28 -6.91 -28.71
C ALA A 432 29.75 -6.55 -28.97
N ARG A 433 30.61 -6.60 -27.94
CA ARG A 433 32.07 -6.42 -28.06
C ARG A 433 32.84 -7.66 -28.47
N GLY A 434 32.21 -8.83 -28.42
CA GLY A 434 32.85 -10.11 -28.71
C GLY A 434 33.44 -10.83 -27.50
N ASP A 435 33.23 -10.33 -26.28
CA ASP A 435 33.64 -10.96 -25.02
C ASP A 435 32.70 -12.11 -24.65
N ARG A 436 32.62 -13.10 -25.54
CA ARG A 436 31.61 -14.18 -25.53
C ARG A 436 31.59 -14.96 -24.22
N ALA A 437 32.77 -15.34 -23.72
CA ALA A 437 32.87 -16.14 -22.51
C ALA A 437 32.29 -15.41 -21.28
N GLU A 438 32.60 -14.12 -21.13
CA GLU A 438 32.08 -13.33 -20.00
C GLU A 438 30.60 -13.01 -20.19
N ALA A 439 30.14 -12.75 -21.41
CA ALA A 439 28.73 -12.55 -21.72
C ALA A 439 27.89 -13.77 -21.29
N VAL A 440 28.34 -14.98 -21.64
CA VAL A 440 27.69 -16.23 -21.23
C VAL A 440 27.76 -16.42 -19.71
N ALA A 441 28.92 -16.15 -19.09
CA ALA A 441 29.05 -16.27 -17.64
C ALA A 441 28.07 -15.36 -16.89
N MET A 442 27.93 -14.10 -17.30
CA MET A 442 26.97 -13.17 -16.70
C MET A 442 25.52 -13.61 -16.93
N ALA A 443 25.22 -14.11 -18.11
CA ALA A 443 23.88 -14.55 -18.44
C ALA A 443 23.49 -15.86 -17.72
N ARG A 444 24.43 -16.78 -17.47
CA ARG A 444 24.19 -18.01 -16.69
C ARG A 444 23.80 -17.71 -15.24
N ARG A 445 24.31 -16.63 -14.65
CA ARG A 445 23.92 -16.19 -13.30
C ARG A 445 22.44 -15.86 -13.18
N LEU A 446 21.77 -15.52 -14.28
CA LEU A 446 20.30 -15.34 -14.30
C LEU A 446 19.53 -16.64 -14.03
N LEU A 447 20.14 -17.80 -14.31
CA LEU A 447 19.53 -19.11 -14.10
C LEU A 447 19.67 -19.62 -12.67
N GLU A 448 20.47 -18.95 -11.84
CA GLU A 448 20.60 -19.27 -10.41
C GLU A 448 19.32 -18.93 -9.64
N ASP A 449 18.48 -18.04 -10.17
CA ASP A 449 17.17 -17.72 -9.62
C ASP A 449 16.14 -18.80 -10.01
N PRO A 450 15.56 -19.55 -9.05
CA PRO A 450 14.53 -20.55 -9.33
C PRO A 450 13.28 -19.94 -9.99
N GLU A 451 12.98 -18.67 -9.71
CA GLU A 451 11.79 -17.94 -10.17
C GLU A 451 12.06 -17.17 -11.48
N VAL A 452 13.16 -17.46 -12.19
CA VAL A 452 13.47 -16.80 -13.47
C VAL A 452 12.34 -17.01 -14.48
N ASP A 453 11.86 -15.90 -15.04
CA ASP A 453 10.73 -15.90 -15.97
C ASP A 453 11.10 -16.38 -17.39
N ALA A 454 10.06 -16.68 -18.17
CA ALA A 454 10.21 -17.19 -19.53
C ALA A 454 10.86 -16.16 -20.49
N GLU A 455 10.69 -14.87 -20.23
CA GLU A 455 11.25 -13.79 -21.05
C GLU A 455 12.77 -13.70 -20.87
N THR A 456 13.25 -13.79 -19.64
CA THR A 456 14.68 -13.82 -19.30
C THR A 456 15.35 -15.07 -19.88
N CYS A 457 14.70 -16.23 -19.76
CA CYS A 457 15.19 -17.47 -20.39
C CYS A 457 15.24 -17.35 -21.92
N LEU A 458 14.22 -16.75 -22.55
CA LEU A 458 14.20 -16.54 -24.01
C LEU A 458 15.38 -15.69 -24.46
N TRP A 459 15.67 -14.62 -23.73
CA TRP A 459 16.80 -13.76 -24.03
C TRP A 459 18.14 -14.48 -23.90
N LEU A 460 18.33 -15.27 -22.82
CA LEU A 460 19.54 -16.06 -22.64
C LEU A 460 19.77 -17.03 -23.80
N GLY A 461 18.72 -17.74 -24.24
CA GLY A 461 18.82 -18.63 -25.41
C GLY A 461 19.24 -17.89 -26.67
N GLN A 462 18.72 -16.67 -26.89
CA GLN A 462 19.12 -15.83 -28.01
C GLN A 462 20.58 -15.36 -27.91
N LEU A 463 21.03 -15.00 -26.71
CA LEU A 463 22.42 -14.64 -26.46
C LEU A 463 23.35 -15.82 -26.78
N LEU A 464 23.03 -17.02 -26.28
CA LEU A 464 23.81 -18.23 -26.53
C LEU A 464 23.91 -18.53 -28.03
N LEU A 465 22.81 -18.39 -28.78
CA LEU A 465 22.88 -18.45 -30.25
C LEU A 465 23.79 -17.37 -30.82
N TYR A 466 23.68 -16.13 -30.35
CA TYR A 466 24.47 -15.02 -30.87
C TYR A 466 25.97 -15.20 -30.65
N VAL A 467 26.38 -15.66 -29.47
CA VAL A 467 27.80 -15.91 -29.14
C VAL A 467 28.35 -17.20 -29.76
N GLY A 468 27.47 -18.06 -30.31
CA GLY A 468 27.87 -19.28 -31.01
C GLY A 468 27.87 -20.55 -30.16
N GLU A 469 27.07 -20.58 -29.08
CA GLU A 469 26.89 -21.73 -28.18
C GLU A 469 25.50 -22.38 -28.37
N PRO A 470 25.19 -22.96 -29.55
CA PRO A 470 23.86 -23.48 -29.85
C PRO A 470 23.46 -24.70 -29.01
N ALA A 471 24.42 -25.52 -28.58
CA ALA A 471 24.16 -26.69 -27.75
C ALA A 471 23.63 -26.31 -26.36
N GLU A 472 24.10 -25.20 -25.79
CA GLU A 472 23.59 -24.66 -24.53
C GLU A 472 22.27 -23.90 -24.70
N ALA A 473 22.04 -23.29 -25.86
CA ALA A 473 20.80 -22.57 -26.14
C ALA A 473 19.58 -23.51 -26.19
N GLU A 474 19.77 -24.74 -26.67
CA GLU A 474 18.72 -25.76 -26.84
C GLU A 474 17.92 -26.05 -25.55
N PRO A 475 18.53 -26.47 -24.42
CA PRO A 475 17.79 -26.74 -23.19
C PRO A 475 17.10 -25.48 -22.63
N ILE A 476 17.65 -24.29 -22.86
CA ILE A 476 17.04 -23.02 -22.44
C ILE A 476 15.76 -22.74 -23.22
N PHE A 477 15.75 -22.90 -24.55
CA PHE A 477 14.53 -22.73 -25.33
C PHE A 477 13.47 -23.79 -25.00
N ARG A 478 13.87 -25.03 -24.68
CA ARG A 478 12.93 -26.04 -24.17
C ARG A 478 12.29 -25.62 -22.85
N ARG A 479 13.07 -25.04 -21.92
CA ARG A 479 12.53 -24.48 -20.67
C ARG A 479 11.50 -23.37 -20.94
N VAL A 480 11.79 -22.45 -21.86
CA VAL A 480 10.83 -21.40 -22.28
C VAL A 480 9.54 -22.01 -22.81
N LEU A 481 9.63 -23.05 -23.63
CA LEU A 481 8.44 -23.73 -24.19
C LEU A 481 7.65 -24.54 -23.16
N ALA A 482 8.32 -25.05 -22.11
CA ALA A 482 7.62 -25.68 -20.98
C ALA A 482 6.82 -24.65 -20.16
N MET A 483 7.36 -23.44 -19.99
CA MET A 483 6.67 -22.34 -19.31
C MET A 483 5.60 -21.67 -20.19
N THR A 484 5.90 -21.52 -21.47
CA THR A 484 5.08 -20.80 -22.46
C THR A 484 5.03 -21.59 -23.78
N PRO A 485 4.15 -22.61 -23.90
CA PRO A 485 4.08 -23.49 -25.06
C PRO A 485 3.77 -22.80 -26.40
N GLY A 486 3.19 -21.60 -26.37
CA GLY A 486 2.83 -20.79 -27.54
C GLY A 486 3.89 -19.77 -27.97
N ASN A 487 5.12 -19.83 -27.45
CA ASN A 487 6.15 -18.84 -27.78
C ASN A 487 6.86 -19.13 -29.13
N GLY A 488 6.41 -18.48 -30.20
CA GLY A 488 6.99 -18.64 -31.54
C GLY A 488 8.48 -18.28 -31.64
N THR A 489 8.93 -17.30 -30.86
CA THR A 489 10.34 -16.91 -30.84
C THR A 489 11.20 -18.00 -30.19
N ALA A 490 10.69 -18.68 -29.16
CA ALA A 490 11.37 -19.82 -28.53
C ALA A 490 11.46 -21.02 -29.48
N TYR A 491 10.41 -21.33 -30.24
CA TYR A 491 10.45 -22.38 -31.27
C TYR A 491 11.48 -22.08 -32.36
N VAL A 492 11.50 -20.85 -32.89
CA VAL A 492 12.50 -20.44 -33.88
C VAL A 492 13.92 -20.52 -33.31
N GLY A 493 14.09 -20.12 -32.04
CA GLY A 493 15.35 -20.25 -31.31
C GLY A 493 15.79 -21.71 -31.19
N LEU A 494 14.89 -22.60 -30.75
CA LEU A 494 15.17 -24.03 -30.61
C LEU A 494 15.53 -24.70 -31.94
N ALA A 495 14.79 -24.39 -33.01
CA ALA A 495 15.10 -24.92 -34.34
C ALA A 495 16.49 -24.47 -34.82
N ARG A 496 16.85 -23.20 -34.60
CA ARG A 496 18.19 -22.68 -34.94
C ARG A 496 19.30 -23.29 -34.07
N ALA A 497 19.04 -23.53 -32.79
CA ALA A 497 19.98 -24.17 -31.88
C ALA A 497 20.27 -25.60 -32.33
N LEU A 498 19.24 -26.38 -32.65
CA LEU A 498 19.37 -27.75 -33.15
C LEU A 498 20.12 -27.79 -34.49
N GLU A 499 19.75 -26.92 -35.44
CA GLU A 499 20.40 -26.85 -36.74
C GLU A 499 21.90 -26.53 -36.62
N ARG A 500 22.25 -25.49 -35.85
CA ARG A 500 23.66 -25.07 -35.68
C ARG A 500 24.49 -26.08 -34.88
N SER A 501 23.84 -26.97 -34.13
CA SER A 501 24.47 -28.10 -33.44
C SER A 501 24.56 -29.36 -34.33
N GLY A 502 24.13 -29.29 -35.59
CA GLY A 502 24.14 -30.43 -36.53
C GLY A 502 22.94 -31.38 -36.42
N HIS A 503 21.99 -31.12 -35.53
CA HIS A 503 20.79 -31.92 -35.32
C HIS A 503 19.67 -31.53 -36.29
N LEU A 504 19.90 -31.74 -37.60
CA LEU A 504 19.00 -31.25 -38.65
C LEU A 504 17.59 -31.87 -38.60
N VAL A 505 17.47 -33.18 -38.42
CA VAL A 505 16.16 -33.86 -38.36
C VAL A 505 15.33 -33.37 -37.15
N PRO A 506 15.88 -33.30 -35.92
CA PRO A 506 15.21 -32.62 -34.81
C PRO A 506 14.82 -31.16 -35.09
N ALA A 507 15.68 -30.39 -35.75
CA ALA A 507 15.37 -29.00 -36.11
C ALA A 507 14.15 -28.90 -37.05
N GLN A 508 14.09 -29.76 -38.06
CA GLN A 508 12.95 -29.87 -38.99
C GLN A 508 11.66 -30.23 -38.26
N LYS A 509 11.71 -31.21 -37.34
CA LYS A 509 10.56 -31.61 -36.52
C LYS A 509 10.05 -30.45 -35.65
N VAL A 510 10.95 -29.74 -34.97
CA VAL A 510 10.59 -28.58 -34.14
C VAL A 510 9.98 -27.46 -34.99
N ALA A 511 10.55 -27.17 -36.15
CA ALA A 511 10.03 -26.12 -37.04
C ALA A 511 8.64 -26.48 -37.61
N MET A 512 8.41 -27.75 -37.96
CA MET A 512 7.11 -28.25 -38.40
C MET A 512 6.05 -28.19 -37.28
N GLN A 513 6.42 -28.62 -36.07
CA GLN A 513 5.56 -28.52 -34.90
C GLN A 513 5.19 -27.05 -34.62
N ALA A 514 6.18 -26.16 -34.65
CA ALA A 514 5.96 -24.74 -34.47
C ALA A 514 4.99 -24.17 -35.53
N ALA A 515 5.17 -24.53 -36.80
CA ALA A 515 4.31 -24.06 -37.90
C ALA A 515 2.87 -24.58 -37.79
N THR A 516 2.67 -25.75 -37.17
CA THR A 516 1.34 -26.31 -36.89
C THR A 516 0.67 -25.57 -35.73
N LEU A 517 1.44 -25.26 -34.67
CA LEU A 517 0.92 -24.58 -33.48
C LEU A 517 0.70 -23.07 -33.69
N LEU A 518 1.51 -22.45 -34.54
CA LEU A 518 1.53 -21.00 -34.80
C LEU A 518 1.50 -20.72 -36.31
N PRO A 519 0.38 -21.05 -37.00
CA PRO A 519 0.29 -20.95 -38.46
C PRO A 519 0.49 -19.52 -38.97
N ASP A 520 0.11 -18.52 -38.20
CA ASP A 520 0.17 -17.10 -38.58
C ASP A 520 1.48 -16.39 -38.19
N ASP A 521 2.41 -17.07 -37.49
CA ASP A 521 3.68 -16.46 -37.10
C ASP A 521 4.69 -16.49 -38.28
N ALA A 522 4.95 -15.31 -38.85
CA ALA A 522 5.82 -15.17 -40.02
C ALA A 522 7.26 -15.70 -39.79
N LYS A 523 7.81 -15.60 -38.57
CA LYS A 523 9.17 -16.09 -38.27
C LYS A 523 9.19 -17.61 -38.23
N VAL A 524 8.13 -18.20 -37.69
CA VAL A 524 7.94 -19.66 -37.63
C VAL A 524 7.76 -20.23 -39.05
N GLN A 525 6.93 -19.60 -39.88
CA GLN A 525 6.77 -20.03 -41.28
C GLN A 525 8.08 -19.91 -42.07
N ALA A 526 8.84 -18.85 -41.85
CA ALA A 526 10.14 -18.67 -42.49
C ALA A 526 11.15 -19.75 -42.09
N ILE A 527 11.24 -20.13 -40.81
CA ILE A 527 12.17 -21.17 -40.37
C ILE A 527 11.75 -22.56 -40.87
N HIS A 528 10.44 -22.86 -40.87
CA HIS A 528 9.90 -24.12 -41.38
C HIS A 528 10.15 -24.29 -42.88
N LYS A 529 9.83 -23.27 -43.68
CA LYS A 529 10.08 -23.28 -45.13
C LYS A 529 11.57 -23.46 -45.45
N ARG A 530 12.45 -22.82 -44.68
CA ARG A 530 13.90 -22.90 -44.90
C ARG A 530 14.48 -24.27 -44.54
N LEU A 531 14.02 -24.89 -43.46
CA LEU A 531 14.51 -26.21 -43.03
C LEU A 531 13.88 -27.37 -43.81
N GLY A 532 12.68 -27.18 -44.37
CA GLY A 532 11.94 -28.20 -45.09
C GLY A 532 11.37 -29.30 -44.19
N PRO A 533 10.71 -30.31 -44.77
CA PRO A 533 10.19 -31.45 -44.02
C PRO A 533 11.32 -32.33 -43.45
N PRO A 534 11.09 -33.07 -42.34
CA PRO A 534 12.03 -34.05 -41.82
C PRO A 534 12.43 -35.06 -42.90
N SER A 535 13.72 -35.31 -43.08
CA SER A 535 14.19 -36.43 -43.91
C SER A 535 13.79 -37.76 -43.26
N ALA A 536 13.41 -38.74 -44.10
CA ALA A 536 12.88 -40.04 -43.71
C ALA A 536 13.91 -40.94 -43.02
#